data_AF-A0A8B3L583-F1
#
_entry.id   AF-A0A8B3L583-F1
#
_cell.length_a   1.000
_cell.length_b   1.000
_cell.length_c   1.000
_cell.angle_alpha   90.00
_cell.angle_beta   90.00
_cell.angle_gamma   90.00
#
_symmetry.space_group_name_H-M   'P 1'
#
loop_
_entity.id
_entity.type
_entity.pdbx_description
1 polymer ?
#
loop_
_entity_poly.entity_id
_entity_poly.type
_entity_poly.pdbx_seq_one_letter_code
_entity_poly.pdbx_strand_id
1 'polypeptide(L)'
;NASSEGEIQVFYDYVHSFQEHLFRRPIHRLLGLVMISLWGETDPGIDFEFEKLEETNEKEAAEVEKTKAERDVILIDAGVISPEESRQRVAGDPDSDFSSIDVEDLPDLLEEEEDGLVVKGGSEERDEAA
;
A
#
# COMPACT_ATOMS: atom_id res chain seq x y z
N ASN A 1 5.20 -2.22 24.07
CA ASN A 1 4.28 -2.25 22.91
C ASN A 1 3.52 -3.57 22.74
N ALA A 2 3.12 -4.27 23.82
CA ALA A 2 2.38 -5.55 23.73
C ALA A 2 0.85 -5.41 23.76
N SER A 3 0.31 -4.20 23.99
CA SER A 3 -1.14 -3.95 24.01
C SER A 3 -1.73 -3.81 22.60
N SER A 4 -0.94 -3.31 21.65
CA SER A 4 -1.41 -3.01 20.29
C SER A 4 -1.57 -4.26 19.42
N GLU A 5 -0.61 -5.19 19.45
CA GLU A 5 -0.68 -6.45 18.69
C GLU A 5 -1.94 -7.27 19.05
N GLY A 6 -2.24 -7.41 20.34
CA GLY A 6 -3.42 -8.16 20.79
C GLY A 6 -4.75 -7.49 20.42
N GLU A 7 -4.81 -6.15 20.45
CA GLU A 7 -6.01 -5.40 20.03
C GLU A 7 -6.24 -5.50 18.50
N ILE A 8 -5.16 -5.47 17.72
CA ILE A 8 -5.19 -5.59 16.26
C ILE A 8 -5.62 -7.00 15.83
N GLN A 9 -5.09 -8.05 16.46
CA GLN A 9 -5.50 -9.42 16.18
C GLN A 9 -7.01 -9.64 16.46
N VAL A 10 -7.51 -9.11 17.58
CA VAL A 10 -8.95 -9.16 17.90
C VAL A 10 -9.79 -8.39 16.88
N PHE A 11 -9.27 -7.27 16.38
CA PHE A 11 -9.94 -6.51 15.31
C PHE A 11 -9.99 -7.30 14.00
N TYR A 12 -8.92 -7.98 13.60
CA TYR A 12 -8.91 -8.82 12.39
C TYR A 12 -9.85 -10.02 12.51
N ASP A 13 -9.88 -10.70 13.65
CA ASP A 13 -10.83 -11.78 13.93
C ASP A 13 -12.28 -11.28 13.85
N TYR A 14 -12.53 -10.07 14.37
CA TYR A 14 -13.83 -9.42 14.29
C TYR A 14 -14.23 -9.12 12.84
N VAL A 15 -13.31 -8.56 12.03
CA VAL A 15 -13.56 -8.28 10.60
C VAL A 15 -13.83 -9.57 9.84
N HIS A 16 -13.03 -10.61 10.04
CA HIS A 16 -13.21 -11.91 9.38
C HIS A 16 -14.56 -12.54 9.75
N SER A 17 -14.94 -12.53 11.03
CA SER A 17 -16.26 -12.97 11.49
C SER A 17 -17.40 -12.19 10.83
N PHE A 18 -17.24 -10.88 10.68
CA PHE A 18 -18.21 -10.03 9.96
C PHE A 18 -18.32 -10.39 8.48
N GLN A 19 -17.18 -10.64 7.80
CA GLN A 19 -17.16 -11.05 6.40
C GLN A 19 -17.88 -12.38 6.18
N GLU A 20 -17.58 -13.36 7.03
CA GLU A 20 -18.23 -14.66 7.06
C GLU A 20 -19.75 -14.53 7.26
N HIS A 21 -20.15 -13.72 8.24
CA HIS A 21 -21.56 -13.57 8.57
C HIS A 21 -22.36 -12.86 7.48
N LEU A 22 -21.82 -11.77 6.91
CA LEU A 22 -22.55 -10.90 5.99
C LEU A 22 -22.41 -11.33 4.53
N PHE A 23 -21.21 -11.73 4.11
CA PHE A 23 -20.88 -11.88 2.68
C PHE A 23 -20.78 -13.33 2.21
N ARG A 24 -20.55 -14.31 3.10
CA ARG A 24 -20.40 -15.72 2.70
C ARG A 24 -21.58 -16.17 1.83
N ARG A 25 -22.80 -16.00 2.34
CA ARG A 25 -24.03 -16.49 1.69
C ARG A 25 -24.35 -15.75 0.38
N PRO A 26 -24.28 -14.40 0.29
CA PRO A 26 -24.43 -13.70 -0.98
C PRO A 26 -23.42 -14.11 -2.05
N ILE A 27 -22.13 -14.19 -1.70
CA ILE A 27 -21.07 -14.54 -2.66
C ILE A 27 -21.22 -15.98 -3.11
N HIS A 28 -21.50 -16.93 -2.21
CA HIS A 28 -21.73 -18.32 -2.59
C HIS A 28 -22.91 -18.48 -3.57
N ARG A 29 -23.96 -17.66 -3.44
CA ARG A 29 -25.07 -17.64 -4.40
C ARG A 29 -24.63 -17.11 -5.77
N LEU A 30 -23.83 -16.05 -5.81
CA LEU A 30 -23.28 -15.51 -7.05
C LEU A 30 -22.34 -16.51 -7.73
N LEU A 31 -21.50 -17.17 -6.95
CA LEU A 31 -20.61 -18.23 -7.40
C LEU A 31 -21.40 -19.35 -8.07
N GLY A 32 -22.49 -19.82 -7.45
CA GLY A 32 -23.39 -20.81 -8.05
C GLY A 32 -24.03 -20.34 -9.37
N LEU A 33 -24.40 -19.06 -9.48
CA LEU A 33 -24.92 -18.50 -10.73
C LEU A 33 -23.86 -18.51 -11.85
N VAL A 34 -22.62 -18.14 -11.52
CA VAL A 34 -21.49 -18.20 -12.45
C VAL A 34 -21.24 -19.62 -12.91
N MET A 35 -21.24 -20.60 -12.01
CA MET A 35 -21.08 -22.02 -12.34
C MET A 35 -22.15 -22.52 -13.31
N ILE A 36 -23.42 -22.22 -13.04
CA ILE A 36 -24.53 -22.58 -13.94
C ILE A 36 -24.35 -21.91 -15.30
N SER A 37 -23.89 -20.65 -15.34
CA SER A 37 -23.64 -19.96 -16.61
C SER A 37 -22.48 -20.57 -17.41
N LEU A 38 -21.47 -21.15 -16.76
CA LEU A 38 -20.29 -21.72 -17.41
C LEU A 38 -20.47 -23.19 -17.80
N TRP A 39 -21.13 -23.98 -16.93
CA TRP A 39 -21.19 -25.44 -17.04
C TRP A 39 -22.60 -26.01 -17.05
N GLY A 40 -23.63 -25.21 -16.81
CA GLY A 40 -25.03 -25.66 -16.73
C GLY A 40 -25.40 -26.37 -15.43
N GLU A 41 -24.43 -26.58 -14.53
CA GLU A 41 -24.59 -27.22 -13.23
C GLU A 41 -23.72 -26.54 -12.15
N THR A 42 -24.02 -26.82 -10.88
CA THR A 42 -23.21 -26.36 -9.74
C THR A 42 -22.34 -27.50 -9.22
N ASP A 43 -21.05 -27.22 -8.97
CA ASP A 43 -20.12 -28.17 -8.36
C ASP A 43 -19.89 -27.81 -6.87
N PRO A 44 -20.30 -28.66 -5.91
CA PRO A 44 -20.09 -28.41 -4.48
C PRO A 44 -18.62 -28.51 -4.05
N GLY A 45 -17.72 -28.97 -4.92
CA GLY A 45 -16.27 -28.99 -4.67
C GLY A 45 -15.59 -27.62 -4.88
N ILE A 46 -16.28 -26.64 -5.46
CA ILE A 46 -15.77 -25.30 -5.68
C ILE A 46 -16.41 -24.34 -4.67
N ASP A 47 -15.59 -23.76 -3.82
CA ASP A 47 -15.96 -22.73 -2.86
C ASP A 47 -14.88 -21.63 -2.85
N PHE A 48 -15.06 -20.63 -2.00
CA PHE A 48 -14.10 -19.56 -1.78
C PHE A 48 -13.81 -19.42 -0.29
N GLU A 49 -12.67 -18.84 0.04
CA GLU A 49 -12.32 -18.42 1.40
C GLU A 49 -11.98 -16.94 1.38
N PHE A 50 -12.27 -16.23 2.48
CA PHE A 50 -11.82 -14.85 2.62
C PHE A 50 -10.33 -14.86 2.97
N GLU A 51 -9.56 -14.05 2.26
CA GLU A 51 -8.15 -13.84 2.59
C GLU A 51 -8.03 -13.29 4.01
N LYS A 52 -7.11 -13.87 4.78
CA LYS A 52 -6.93 -13.44 6.17
C LYS A 52 -6.09 -12.17 6.21
N LEU A 53 -6.57 -11.21 6.99
CA LEU A 53 -5.80 -10.04 7.40
C LEU A 53 -4.89 -10.46 8.56
N GLU A 54 -3.91 -11.34 8.32
CA GLU A 54 -2.92 -11.69 9.34
C GLU A 54 -1.83 -10.61 9.39
N GLU A 55 -1.48 -10.16 10.59
CA GLU A 55 -0.43 -9.17 10.87
C GLU A 55 0.92 -9.57 10.26
N THR A 56 1.18 -10.88 10.10
CA THR A 56 2.37 -11.41 9.42
C THR A 56 2.45 -10.94 7.98
N ASN A 57 1.36 -10.89 7.23
CA ASN A 57 1.37 -10.49 5.82
C ASN A 57 1.65 -8.97 5.69
N GLU A 58 1.00 -8.15 6.52
CA GLU A 58 1.27 -6.71 6.55
C GLU A 58 2.69 -6.39 7.03
N LYS A 59 3.18 -7.10 8.04
CA LYS A 59 4.54 -6.95 8.55
C LYS A 59 5.59 -7.43 7.55
N GLU A 60 5.37 -8.57 6.91
CA GLU A 60 6.26 -9.08 5.86
C GLU A 60 6.28 -8.13 4.66
N ALA A 61 5.12 -7.60 4.24
CA ALA A 61 5.06 -6.57 3.20
C ALA A 61 5.84 -5.29 3.60
N ALA A 62 5.67 -4.82 4.84
CA ALA A 62 6.43 -3.68 5.35
C ALA A 62 7.94 -3.95 5.45
N GLU A 63 8.34 -5.17 5.84
CA GLU A 63 9.75 -5.60 5.86
C GLU A 63 10.32 -5.69 4.44
N VAL A 64 9.54 -6.13 3.46
CA VAL A 64 9.91 -6.13 2.04
C VAL A 64 10.10 -4.70 1.53
N GLU A 65 9.17 -3.79 1.80
CA GLU A 65 9.29 -2.38 1.39
C GLU A 65 10.49 -1.70 2.04
N LYS A 66 10.72 -1.95 3.33
CA LYS A 66 11.93 -1.49 4.02
C LYS A 66 13.19 -2.01 3.35
N THR A 67 13.24 -3.30 3.02
CA THR A 67 14.39 -3.92 2.36
C THR A 67 14.63 -3.31 0.97
N LYS A 68 13.56 -3.03 0.21
CA LYS A 68 13.65 -2.33 -1.09
C LYS A 68 14.23 -0.92 -0.92
N ALA A 69 13.77 -0.16 0.08
CA ALA A 69 14.27 1.18 0.36
C ALA A 69 15.74 1.17 0.79
N GLU A 70 16.14 0.26 1.68
CA GLU A 70 17.54 0.09 2.10
C GLU A 70 18.45 -0.28 0.92
N ARG A 71 17.97 -1.16 0.02
CA ARG A 71 18.68 -1.49 -1.21
C ARG A 71 18.92 -0.25 -2.07
N ASP A 72 17.92 0.60 -2.25
CA ASP A 72 18.09 1.80 -3.06
C ASP A 72 19.09 2.77 -2.46
N VAL A 73 19.07 2.97 -1.13
CA VAL A 73 20.09 3.77 -0.44
C VAL A 73 21.48 3.24 -0.74
N ILE A 74 21.69 1.93 -0.62
CA ILE A 74 23.00 1.30 -0.91
C ILE A 74 23.42 1.52 -2.37
N LEU A 75 22.49 1.39 -3.32
CA LEU A 75 22.80 1.54 -4.74
C LEU A 75 23.09 3.00 -5.13
N ILE A 76 22.36 3.96 -4.54
CA ILE A 76 22.58 5.40 -4.73
C ILE A 76 23.92 5.81 -4.11
N ASP A 77 24.20 5.40 -2.88
CA ASP A 77 25.45 5.71 -2.17
C ASP A 77 26.67 5.10 -2.89
N ALA A 78 26.51 3.91 -3.48
CA ALA A 78 27.53 3.27 -4.30
C ALA A 78 27.69 3.91 -5.69
N GLY A 79 26.83 4.87 -6.06
CA GLY A 79 26.80 5.52 -7.37
C GLY A 79 26.42 4.58 -8.51
N VAL A 80 25.70 3.50 -8.21
CA VAL A 80 25.25 2.52 -9.21
C VAL A 80 24.00 3.01 -9.93
N ILE A 81 23.10 3.67 -9.21
CA ILE A 81 21.90 4.33 -9.76
C ILE A 81 21.79 5.75 -9.20
N SER A 82 21.08 6.63 -9.90
CA SER A 82 20.74 7.97 -9.39
C SER A 82 19.45 7.97 -8.56
N PRO A 83 19.21 8.99 -7.71
CA PRO A 83 17.94 9.17 -7.03
C PRO A 83 16.73 9.20 -7.98
N GLU A 84 16.90 9.76 -9.17
CA GLU A 84 15.86 9.87 -10.20
C GLU A 84 15.52 8.49 -10.80
N GLU A 85 16.52 7.65 -11.04
CA GLU A 85 16.31 6.25 -11.48
C GLU A 85 15.60 5.42 -10.40
N SER A 86 15.92 5.67 -9.13
CA SER A 86 15.20 5.06 -8.01
C SER A 86 13.74 5.54 -7.94
N ARG A 87 13.49 6.83 -8.15
CA ARG A 87 12.14 7.42 -8.18
C ARG A 87 11.29 6.82 -9.30
N GLN A 88 11.84 6.69 -10.51
CA GLN A 88 11.20 6.00 -11.64
C GLN A 88 10.82 4.57 -11.29
N ARG A 89 11.74 3.84 -10.64
CA ARG A 89 11.54 2.45 -10.25
C ARG A 89 10.45 2.29 -9.19
N VAL A 90 10.43 3.18 -8.19
CA VAL A 90 9.46 3.17 -7.09
C VAL A 90 8.06 3.57 -7.60
N ALA A 91 7.97 4.58 -8.46
CA ALA A 91 6.70 4.97 -9.10
C ALA A 91 6.17 3.92 -10.10
N GLY A 92 7.07 3.15 -10.72
CA GLY A 92 6.71 2.07 -11.64
C GLY A 92 6.27 0.77 -10.96
N ASP A 93 6.43 0.65 -9.63
CA ASP A 93 6.02 -0.52 -8.87
C ASP A 93 4.51 -0.44 -8.55
N PRO A 94 3.64 -1.31 -9.11
CA PRO A 94 2.19 -1.26 -8.88
C PRO A 94 1.79 -1.43 -7.43
N ASP A 95 2.64 -2.10 -6.64
CA ASP A 95 2.40 -2.40 -5.23
C ASP A 95 2.98 -1.30 -4.31
N SER A 96 3.61 -0.26 -4.88
CA SER A 96 4.17 0.85 -4.11
C SER A 96 3.14 1.94 -3.84
N ASP A 97 3.20 2.50 -2.63
CA ASP A 97 2.47 3.72 -2.22
C ASP A 97 2.75 4.92 -3.13
N PHE A 98 3.88 4.90 -3.85
CA PHE A 98 4.32 5.94 -4.75
C PHE A 98 3.92 5.71 -6.21
N SER A 99 3.14 4.67 -6.52
CA SER A 99 2.71 4.34 -7.89
C SER A 99 1.94 5.46 -8.61
N SER A 100 1.47 6.47 -7.86
CA SER A 100 0.70 7.61 -8.37
C SER A 100 1.50 8.92 -8.50
N ILE A 101 2.79 8.94 -8.12
CA ILE A 101 3.59 10.17 -8.22
C ILE A 101 3.91 10.50 -9.68
N ASP A 102 3.91 11.79 -10.02
CA ASP A 102 4.42 12.24 -11.31
C ASP A 102 5.95 12.19 -11.30
N VAL A 103 6.51 11.27 -12.08
CA VAL A 103 7.94 10.97 -12.14
C VAL A 103 8.79 12.12 -12.72
N GLU A 104 8.17 13.00 -13.48
CA GLU A 104 8.83 14.16 -14.10
C GLU A 104 8.78 15.41 -13.20
N ASP A 105 7.94 15.41 -12.16
CA ASP A 105 7.90 16.46 -11.13
C ASP A 105 9.08 16.32 -10.17
N LEU A 106 10.27 16.61 -10.69
CA LEU A 106 11.52 16.62 -9.96
C LEU A 106 11.67 17.97 -9.22
N PRO A 107 12.04 17.96 -7.92
CA PRO A 107 12.47 19.19 -7.26
C PRO A 107 13.70 19.74 -7.98
N ASP A 108 13.69 21.03 -8.34
CA ASP A 108 14.85 21.70 -8.91
C ASP A 108 15.85 21.97 -7.78
N LEU A 109 16.77 21.02 -7.60
CA LEU A 109 17.77 21.05 -6.54
C LEU A 109 18.65 22.32 -6.58
N LEU A 110 18.82 22.94 -7.75
CA LEU A 110 19.60 24.17 -7.89
C LEU A 110 18.81 25.41 -7.44
N GLU A 111 17.53 25.49 -7.78
CA GLU A 111 16.65 26.55 -7.25
C GLU A 111 16.46 26.40 -5.73
N GLU A 112 16.32 25.18 -5.20
CA GLU A 112 16.17 24.93 -3.75
C GLU A 112 17.44 25.27 -2.93
N GLU A 113 18.64 25.10 -3.51
CA GLU A 113 19.90 25.49 -2.87
C GLU A 113 20.08 27.02 -2.86
N GLU A 114 19.57 27.73 -3.87
CA GLU A 114 19.58 29.21 -3.94
C GLU A 114 18.51 29.86 -3.04
N ASP A 115 17.31 29.28 -2.92
CA ASP A 115 16.21 29.79 -2.09
C ASP A 115 16.37 29.46 -0.59
N GLY A 116 17.23 28.49 -0.24
CA GLY A 116 17.35 27.95 1.11
C GLY A 116 16.15 27.08 1.49
N LEU A 117 16.21 26.41 2.65
CA LEU A 117 15.18 25.49 3.18
C LEU A 117 13.84 26.20 3.49
N VAL A 118 13.13 26.63 2.45
CA VAL A 118 11.76 27.14 2.54
C VAL A 118 10.85 26.00 2.12
N VAL A 119 10.16 25.40 3.10
CA VAL A 119 9.19 24.33 2.83
C VAL A 119 8.01 24.90 2.06
N LYS A 120 7.97 24.65 0.74
CA LYS A 120 6.92 25.12 -0.16
C LYS A 120 5.64 24.31 0.08
N GLY A 121 4.88 24.70 1.11
CA GLY A 121 3.64 24.03 1.49
C GLY A 121 3.09 24.39 2.89
N GLY A 122 3.89 25.04 3.75
CA GLY A 122 3.37 25.66 4.97
C GLY A 122 2.72 27.00 4.61
N SER A 123 1.40 27.10 4.70
CA SER A 123 0.70 28.38 4.56
C SER A 123 1.20 29.37 5.63
N GLU A 124 2.05 30.31 5.25
CA GLU A 124 2.26 31.54 6.02
C GLU A 124 1.01 32.41 5.85
N GLU A 125 -0.03 32.14 6.66
CA GLU A 125 -1.05 33.12 6.95
C GLU A 125 -0.41 34.28 7.73
N ARG A 126 0.04 35.27 6.96
CA ARG A 126 0.12 36.71 7.25
C ARG A 126 -0.12 37.10 8.72
N ASP A 127 0.96 37.33 9.46
CA ASP A 127 0.95 38.34 10.52
C ASP A 127 1.29 39.72 9.90
N GLU A 128 0.28 40.37 9.35
CA GLU A 128 0.27 41.82 9.13
C GLU A 128 -0.97 42.40 9.83
N ALA A 129 -0.82 42.77 11.10
CA ALA A 129 -1.64 43.81 11.71
C ALA A 129 -0.81 44.57 12.74
N ALA A 130 -0.56 45.83 12.40
CA ALA A 130 0.06 46.87 13.22
C ALA A 130 -0.73 47.21 14.48
#